data_AF-A0A973PP68-F1
#
_entry.id   AF-A0A973PP68-F1
#
_cell.length_a   1.000
_cell.length_b   1.000
_cell.length_c   1.000
_cell.angle_alpha   90.00
_cell.angle_beta   90.00
_cell.angle_gamma   90.00
#
_symmetry.space_group_name_H-M   'P 1'
#
loop_
_entity.id
_entity.type
_entity.pdbx_description
1 polymer ?
#
loop_
_entity_poly.entity_id
_entity_poly.type
_entity_poly.pdbx_seq_one_letter_code
_entity_poly.pdbx_strand_id
1 'polypeptide(L)'
;MYRDFTPVAVLDWEMAAVGPRELDLGWMIFLHRFFQDIAVVFELPGMPDFMRREDVCATYRELTGYEPRDMDFYEVYAALRHGIIMARVWQRRIHFGEQPVPDDPDDLVMHRAALEELLRG
;
A
#
# COMPACT_ATOMS: atom_id res chain seq x y z
N MET A 1 1.06 -16.52 4.76
CA MET A 1 1.80 -17.29 5.79
C MET A 1 3.07 -17.83 5.17
N TYR A 2 4.19 -17.80 5.89
CA TYR A 2 5.50 -18.23 5.39
C TYR A 2 6.10 -19.32 6.28
N ARG A 3 6.90 -20.20 5.68
CA ARG A 3 7.80 -21.13 6.35
C ARG A 3 9.12 -21.10 5.58
N ASP A 4 10.23 -20.84 6.27
CA ASP A 4 11.56 -20.75 5.66
C ASP A 4 11.59 -19.84 4.42
N PHE A 5 11.04 -18.63 4.57
CA PHE A 5 10.88 -17.61 3.52
C PHE A 5 10.05 -18.04 2.29
N THR A 6 9.40 -19.19 2.34
CA THR A 6 8.53 -19.70 1.26
C THR A 6 7.06 -19.53 1.67
N PRO A 7 6.20 -18.97 0.79
CA PRO A 7 4.78 -18.85 1.09
C PRO A 7 4.13 -20.24 1.15
N VAL A 8 3.40 -20.51 2.24
CA VAL A 8 2.65 -21.77 2.44
C VAL A 8 1.14 -21.59 2.46
N ALA A 9 0.66 -20.34 2.53
CA ALA A 9 -0.73 -19.97 2.35
C ALA A 9 -0.85 -18.50 1.93
N VAL A 10 -1.72 -18.23 0.95
CA VAL A 10 -2.17 -16.89 0.55
C VAL A 10 -3.56 -16.67 1.15
N LEU A 11 -3.70 -15.62 1.96
CA LEU A 11 -4.89 -15.33 2.75
C LEU A 11 -5.49 -13.99 2.32
N ASP A 12 -6.57 -13.59 2.97
CA ASP A 12 -7.16 -12.25 2.84
C ASP A 12 -7.68 -11.95 1.42
N TRP A 13 -8.60 -12.81 0.96
CA TRP A 13 -9.21 -12.75 -0.38
C TRP A 13 -10.44 -11.84 -0.47
N GLU A 14 -10.71 -11.01 0.55
CA GLU A 14 -11.93 -10.18 0.59
C GLU A 14 -11.96 -9.11 -0.52
N MET A 15 -10.80 -8.81 -1.11
CA MET A 15 -10.65 -7.85 -2.23
C MET A 15 -10.41 -8.53 -3.59
N ALA A 16 -10.57 -9.86 -3.70
CA ALA A 16 -10.33 -10.58 -4.95
C ALA A 16 -11.26 -10.10 -6.07
N ALA A 17 -10.68 -9.75 -7.22
CA ALA A 17 -11.41 -9.21 -8.36
C ALA A 17 -10.74 -9.55 -9.70
N VAL A 18 -11.47 -9.34 -10.80
CA VAL A 18 -10.90 -9.36 -12.15
C VAL A 18 -10.53 -7.94 -12.56
N GLY A 19 -9.28 -7.71 -12.92
CA GLY A 19 -8.78 -6.41 -13.35
C GLY A 19 -7.39 -6.47 -13.97
N PRO A 20 -6.81 -5.30 -14.32
CA PRO A 20 -5.41 -5.21 -14.76
C PRO A 20 -4.46 -5.80 -13.72
N ARG A 21 -3.40 -6.48 -14.18
CA ARG A 21 -2.40 -7.15 -13.33
C ARG A 21 -1.68 -6.17 -12.41
N GLU A 22 -1.55 -4.93 -12.90
CA GLU A 22 -0.89 -3.83 -12.24
C GLU A 22 -1.62 -3.37 -10.96
N LEU A 23 -2.91 -3.70 -10.79
CA LEU A 23 -3.62 -3.47 -9.53
C LEU A 23 -2.94 -4.19 -8.35
N ASP A 24 -2.56 -5.44 -8.54
CA ASP A 24 -1.93 -6.24 -7.48
C ASP A 24 -0.46 -5.82 -7.28
N LEU A 25 0.25 -5.51 -8.37
CA LEU A 25 1.64 -5.02 -8.29
C LEU A 25 1.72 -3.68 -7.56
N GLY A 26 0.90 -2.71 -7.96
CA GLY A 26 0.84 -1.40 -7.33
C GLY A 26 0.44 -1.50 -5.85
N TRP A 27 -0.45 -2.42 -5.50
CA TRP A 27 -0.82 -2.67 -4.12
C TRP A 27 0.34 -3.17 -3.26
N MET A 28 1.08 -4.19 -3.71
CA MET A 28 2.23 -4.72 -2.95
C MET A 28 3.33 -3.68 -2.76
N ILE A 29 3.66 -2.93 -3.81
CA ILE A 29 4.69 -1.89 -3.77
C ILE A 29 4.27 -0.77 -2.82
N PHE A 30 3.04 -0.26 -2.97
CA PHE A 30 2.55 0.84 -2.14
C PHE A 30 2.44 0.47 -0.66
N LEU A 31 1.97 -0.74 -0.33
CA LEU A 31 1.86 -1.17 1.06
C LEU A 31 3.22 -1.19 1.77
N HIS A 32 4.28 -1.66 1.08
CA HIS A 32 5.62 -1.59 1.65
C HIS A 32 6.10 -0.15 1.81
N ARG A 33 5.90 0.71 0.80
CA ARG A 33 6.21 2.15 0.89
C ARG A 33 5.54 2.78 2.11
N PHE A 34 4.26 2.52 2.33
CA PHE A 34 3.53 3.04 3.50
C PHE A 34 4.19 2.64 4.83
N PHE A 35 4.60 1.36 4.97
CA PHE A 35 5.32 0.92 6.18
C PHE A 35 6.73 1.51 6.28
N GLN A 36 7.39 1.73 5.15
CA GLN A 36 8.67 2.42 5.12
C GLN A 36 8.53 3.87 5.60
N ASP A 37 7.49 4.59 5.14
CA ASP A 37 7.20 5.95 5.58
C ASP A 37 6.94 6.02 7.08
N ILE A 38 6.18 5.05 7.62
CA ILE A 38 6.00 4.90 9.07
C ILE A 38 7.35 4.72 9.78
N ALA A 39 8.21 3.83 9.28
CA ALA A 39 9.52 3.59 9.88
C ALA A 39 10.36 4.88 9.91
N VAL A 40 10.38 5.65 8.82
CA VAL A 40 11.08 6.93 8.73
C VAL A 40 10.53 7.95 9.72
N VAL A 41 9.21 8.07 9.86
CA VAL A 41 8.56 8.94 10.86
C VAL A 41 8.98 8.60 12.29
N PHE A 42 9.21 7.32 12.57
CA PHE A 42 9.70 6.84 13.87
C PHE A 42 11.23 6.79 13.98
N GLU A 43 11.96 7.40 13.05
CA GLU A 43 13.44 7.42 12.99
C GLU A 43 14.06 6.01 12.96
N LEU A 44 13.34 5.03 12.41
CA LEU A 44 13.79 3.66 12.21
C LEU A 44 14.32 3.46 10.78
N PRO A 45 15.30 2.56 10.58
CA PRO A 45 15.89 2.34 9.25
C PRO A 45 14.92 1.71 8.23
N GLY A 46 13.91 0.97 8.71
CA GLY A 46 13.00 0.23 7.84
C GLY A 46 13.72 -0.80 6.96
N MET A 47 13.22 -1.01 5.74
CA MET A 47 13.78 -1.89 4.71
C MET A 47 13.68 -1.21 3.33
N PRO A 48 14.53 -0.19 3.04
CA PRO A 48 14.40 0.64 1.83
C PRO A 48 14.66 -0.13 0.54
N ASP A 49 15.42 -1.22 0.61
CA ASP A 49 15.75 -2.08 -0.54
C ASP A 49 14.71 -3.19 -0.79
N PHE A 50 13.68 -3.30 0.05
CA PHE A 50 12.62 -4.30 -0.10
C PHE A 50 11.47 -3.75 -0.97
N MET A 51 10.85 -4.61 -1.78
CA MET A 51 9.69 -4.28 -2.64
C MET A 51 9.86 -3.01 -3.49
N ARG A 52 11.08 -2.71 -3.94
CA ARG A 52 11.32 -1.60 -4.89
C ARG A 52 10.57 -1.88 -6.19
N ARG A 53 9.90 -0.86 -6.73
CA ARG A 53 9.10 -0.96 -7.96
C ARG A 53 9.87 -1.65 -9.09
N GLU A 54 11.12 -1.25 -9.29
CA GLU A 54 12.01 -1.79 -10.33
C GLU A 54 12.25 -3.31 -10.18
N ASP A 55 12.54 -3.78 -8.97
CA ASP A 55 12.81 -5.20 -8.69
C ASP A 55 11.54 -6.05 -8.85
N VAL A 56 10.40 -5.53 -8.37
CA VAL A 56 9.10 -6.21 -8.46
C VAL A 56 8.68 -6.34 -9.93
N CYS A 57 8.77 -5.25 -10.71
CA CYS A 57 8.42 -5.26 -12.12
C CYS A 57 9.35 -6.16 -12.95
N ALA A 58 10.66 -6.10 -12.69
CA ALA A 58 11.64 -6.97 -13.34
C ALA A 58 11.35 -8.46 -13.06
N THR A 59 11.15 -8.81 -11.79
CA THR A 59 10.82 -10.19 -11.38
C THR A 59 9.51 -10.66 -12.02
N TYR A 60 8.47 -9.81 -12.01
CA TYR A 60 7.19 -10.15 -12.62
C TYR A 60 7.32 -10.41 -14.12
N ARG A 61 8.11 -9.58 -14.81
CA ARG A 61 8.39 -9.74 -16.24
C ARG A 61 9.15 -11.02 -16.54
N GLU A 62 10.18 -11.34 -15.77
CA GLU A 62 10.96 -12.57 -15.93
C GLU A 62 10.09 -13.82 -15.79
N LEU A 63 9.16 -13.82 -14.83
CA LEU A 63 8.29 -14.96 -14.56
C LEU A 63 7.13 -15.11 -15.55
N THR A 64 6.64 -14.01 -16.13
CA THR A 64 5.39 -13.99 -16.90
C THR A 64 5.55 -13.61 -18.38
N GLY A 65 6.69 -13.04 -18.76
CA GLY A 65 6.90 -12.44 -20.09
C GLY A 65 6.12 -11.14 -20.33
N TYR A 66 5.45 -10.59 -19.32
CA TYR A 66 4.65 -9.37 -19.42
C TYR A 66 5.37 -8.19 -18.80
N GLU A 67 5.42 -7.06 -19.51
CA GLU A 67 5.93 -5.78 -18.99
C GLU A 67 4.79 -5.02 -18.29
N PRO A 68 4.87 -4.79 -16.97
CA PRO A 68 3.94 -3.90 -16.27
C PRO A 68 3.98 -2.47 -16.83
N ARG A 69 2.82 -1.82 -16.95
CA ARG A 69 2.69 -0.49 -17.56
C ARG A 69 1.98 0.48 -16.64
N ASP A 70 2.22 1.77 -16.86
CA ASP A 70 1.52 2.87 -16.18
C ASP A 70 1.54 2.74 -14.63
N MET A 71 2.63 2.23 -14.07
CA MET A 71 2.74 1.89 -12.64
C MET A 71 2.51 3.10 -11.71
N ASP A 72 2.82 4.32 -12.16
CA ASP A 72 2.51 5.53 -11.39
C ASP A 72 1.02 5.66 -11.09
N PHE A 73 0.16 5.41 -12.09
CA PHE A 73 -1.28 5.42 -11.90
C PHE A 73 -1.72 4.35 -10.90
N TYR A 74 -1.18 3.13 -11.03
CA TYR A 74 -1.58 2.01 -10.18
C TYR A 74 -1.10 2.14 -8.72
N GLU A 75 0.05 2.77 -8.48
CA GLU A 75 0.49 3.10 -7.13
C GLU A 75 -0.32 4.22 -6.51
N VAL A 76 -0.68 5.27 -7.27
CA VAL A 76 -1.63 6.30 -6.82
C VAL A 76 -2.99 5.68 -6.49
N TYR A 77 -3.48 4.77 -7.33
CA TYR A 77 -4.73 4.05 -7.10
C TYR A 77 -4.67 3.18 -5.83
N ALA A 78 -3.56 2.46 -5.62
CA ALA A 78 -3.33 1.70 -4.39
C ALA A 78 -3.32 2.61 -3.15
N ALA A 79 -2.70 3.78 -3.25
CA ALA A 79 -2.67 4.77 -2.18
C ALA A 79 -4.06 5.31 -1.83
N LEU A 80 -4.89 5.60 -2.83
CA LEU A 80 -6.28 6.01 -2.63
C LEU A 80 -7.08 4.90 -1.94
N ARG A 81 -6.96 3.66 -2.43
CA ARG A 81 -7.63 2.48 -1.86
C ARG A 81 -7.25 2.27 -0.40
N HIS A 82 -5.96 2.39 -0.08
CA HIS A 82 -5.47 2.33 1.29
C HIS A 82 -6.04 3.46 2.16
N GLY A 83 -6.15 4.68 1.60
CA GLY A 83 -6.78 5.84 2.26
C GLY A 83 -8.23 5.57 2.69
N ILE A 84 -9.01 4.95 1.81
CA ILE A 84 -10.39 4.55 2.13
C ILE A 84 -10.42 3.56 3.29
N ILE A 85 -9.54 2.55 3.29
CA ILE A 85 -9.46 1.56 4.38
C ILE A 85 -9.10 2.23 5.70
N MET A 86 -8.10 3.12 5.71
CA MET A 86 -7.70 3.87 6.91
C MET A 86 -8.84 4.75 7.44
N ALA A 87 -9.57 5.44 6.57
CA ALA A 87 -10.73 6.23 6.98
C ALA A 87 -11.79 5.36 7.68
N ARG A 88 -12.05 4.14 7.18
CA ARG A 88 -12.97 3.19 7.83
C ARG A 88 -12.46 2.71 9.18
N VAL A 89 -11.15 2.46 9.31
CA VAL A 89 -10.52 2.12 10.60
C VAL A 89 -10.75 3.24 11.61
N TRP A 90 -10.50 4.49 11.24
CA TRP A 90 -10.70 5.64 12.14
C TRP A 90 -12.16 5.88 12.50
N GLN A 91 -13.07 5.80 11.54
CA GLN A 91 -14.51 5.88 11.82
C GLN A 91 -14.96 4.83 12.84
N ARG A 92 -14.40 3.61 12.74
CA ARG A 92 -14.67 2.56 13.73
C ARG A 92 -14.12 2.91 15.11
N ARG A 93 -12.91 3.47 15.20
CA ARG A 93 -12.34 3.94 16.48
C ARG A 93 -13.17 5.03 17.13
N ILE A 94 -13.65 5.99 16.34
CA ILE A 94 -14.55 7.05 16.80
C ILE A 94 -15.85 6.46 17.34
N HIS A 95 -16.46 5.53 16.59
CA HIS A 95 -17.70 4.87 17.00
C HIS A 95 -17.56 4.15 18.36
N PHE A 96 -16.41 3.53 18.62
CA PHE A 96 -16.13 2.84 19.88
C PHE A 96 -15.53 3.75 20.98
N GLY A 97 -15.39 5.06 20.73
CA GLY A 97 -14.89 6.01 21.71
C GLY A 97 -13.38 5.96 21.96
N GLU A 98 -12.60 5.30 21.10
CA GLU A 98 -11.14 5.24 21.17
C GLU A 98 -10.46 6.54 20.69
N GLN A 99 -11.18 7.34 19.91
CA GLN A 99 -10.68 8.55 19.26
C GLN A 99 -11.81 9.60 19.19
N PRO A 100 -11.56 10.89 19.49
CA PRO A 100 -12.54 11.94 19.23
C PRO A 100 -12.71 12.17 17.71
N VAL A 101 -13.85 12.73 17.29
CA VAL A 101 -14.00 13.21 15.92
C VAL A 101 -12.96 14.32 15.68
N PRO A 102 -12.10 14.22 14.65
CA PRO A 102 -11.14 15.27 14.34
C PRO A 102 -11.85 16.53 13.81
N ASP A 103 -11.19 17.67 13.92
CA ASP A 103 -11.70 18.93 13.34
C ASP A 103 -11.67 18.90 11.80
N ASP A 104 -10.63 18.29 11.21
CA ASP A 104 -10.52 18.02 9.77
C ASP A 104 -10.64 16.50 9.50
N PRO A 105 -11.64 16.05 8.72
CA PRO A 105 -11.76 14.65 8.29
C PRO A 105 -10.54 14.10 7.55
N ASP A 106 -9.75 14.95 6.88
CA ASP A 106 -8.57 14.53 6.13
C ASP A 106 -7.42 14.09 7.06
N ASP A 107 -7.45 14.46 8.34
CA ASP A 107 -6.48 13.98 9.35
C ASP A 107 -6.59 12.47 9.62
N LEU A 108 -7.66 11.83 9.14
CA LEU A 108 -7.83 10.37 9.19
C LEU A 108 -7.01 9.65 8.11
N VAL A 109 -6.46 10.35 7.12
CA VAL A 109 -5.63 9.75 6.07
C VAL A 109 -4.16 9.81 6.50
N MET A 110 -3.69 8.75 7.16
CA MET A 110 -2.34 8.67 7.74
C MET A 110 -1.20 8.96 6.76
N HIS A 111 -1.39 8.65 5.48
CA HIS A 111 -0.40 8.83 4.42
C HIS A 111 -0.73 9.98 3.46
N ARG A 112 -1.46 11.01 3.95
CA ARG A 112 -1.78 12.21 3.16
C ARG A 112 -0.55 12.81 2.49
N ALA A 113 0.56 12.95 3.21
CA ALA A 113 1.81 13.48 2.66
C ALA A 113 2.35 12.61 1.51
N ALA A 114 2.35 11.28 1.66
CA ALA A 114 2.80 10.37 0.61
C ALA A 114 1.87 10.39 -0.63
N LEU A 115 0.56 10.57 -0.43
CA LEU A 115 -0.40 10.79 -1.52
C LEU A 115 -0.11 12.10 -2.27
N GLU A 116 0.15 13.19 -1.55
CA GLU A 116 0.48 14.47 -2.15
C GLU A 116 1.80 14.44 -2.94
N GLU A 117 2.79 13.68 -2.47
CA GLU A 117 4.03 13.43 -3.22
C GLU A 117 3.79 12.61 -4.49
N LEU A 118 3.05 11.51 -4.39
CA LEU A 118 2.69 10.67 -5.54
C LEU A 118 1.95 11.45 -6.63
N LEU A 119 1.14 12.44 -6.26
CA LEU A 119 0.40 13.29 -7.19
C LEU A 119 1.28 14.34 -7.89
N ARG A 120 2.48 14.63 -7.38
CA ARG A 120 3.42 15.60 -7.98
C ARG A 120 4.32 14.97 -9.05
N GLY A 121 4.39 13.64 -9.11
CA GLY A 121 5.30 12.89 -10.00
C GLY A 121 6.61 12.56 -9.31
#